data_AF-W4KDI9-F1
#
_entry.id   AF-W4KDI9-F1
#
_cell.length_a   1.000
_cell.length_b   1.000
_cell.length_c   1.000
_cell.angle_alpha   90.00
_cell.angle_beta   90.00
_cell.angle_gamma   90.00
#
_symmetry.space_group_name_H-M   'P 1'
#
loop_
_entity.id
_entity.type
_entity.pdbx_description
1 polymer ?
#
loop_
_entity_poly.entity_id
_entity_poly.type
_entity_poly.pdbx_seq_one_letter_code
_entity_poly.pdbx_strand_id
1 'polypeptide(L)'
;MIGTETMAPGQHVLMARRFGIILHEGRLAVGHVIAQYSQSGGKAGAHSWQQTSISIGGILYISMQVYEALYTALFRAIHGCVAVVQSYTFAHIHCDHFLCILPGDPTISQDRQHIHLDEDSLQIYSCLMKHTMAIVAAVKQLKGLRRRGAGGKKSSGGAGEDGDGCVHEL
;
A
#
# COMPACT_ATOMS: atom_id res chain seq x y z
N MET A 1 -29.73 -7.92 -6.71
CA MET A 1 -29.94 -8.45 -5.35
C MET A 1 -28.62 -8.34 -4.60
N ILE A 2 -28.53 -7.43 -3.63
CA ILE A 2 -27.32 -7.23 -2.83
C ILE A 2 -27.44 -8.19 -1.65
N GLY A 3 -26.60 -9.23 -1.62
CA GLY A 3 -26.51 -10.13 -0.47
C GLY A 3 -25.97 -9.37 0.72
N THR A 4 -26.75 -9.31 1.80
CA THR A 4 -26.28 -8.83 3.10
C THR A 4 -25.45 -9.93 3.74
N GLU A 5 -24.13 -9.93 3.48
CA GLU A 5 -23.20 -10.79 4.21
C GLU A 5 -23.09 -10.31 5.67
N THR A 6 -23.52 -11.18 6.59
CA THR A 6 -23.36 -10.98 8.02
C THR A 6 -21.87 -11.12 8.37
N MET A 7 -21.18 -10.00 8.56
CA MET A 7 -19.76 -9.99 8.88
C MET A 7 -19.50 -10.39 10.33
N ALA A 8 -18.43 -11.17 10.54
CA ALA A 8 -17.91 -11.43 11.88
C ALA A 8 -17.32 -10.14 12.49
N PRO A 9 -17.46 -9.92 13.81
CA PRO A 9 -16.90 -8.75 14.47
C PRO A 9 -15.38 -8.70 14.27
N GLY A 10 -14.88 -7.58 13.73
CA GLY A 10 -13.45 -7.32 13.49
C GLY A 10 -12.96 -7.50 12.05
N GLN A 11 -13.82 -7.90 11.10
CA GLN A 11 -13.44 -7.88 9.68
C GLN A 11 -13.72 -6.51 9.05
N HIS A 12 -12.66 -5.81 8.65
CA HIS A 12 -12.76 -4.61 7.84
C HIS A 12 -12.70 -4.97 6.35
N VAL A 13 -13.77 -4.66 5.61
CA VAL A 13 -13.83 -4.85 4.15
C VAL A 13 -13.07 -3.72 3.48
N LEU A 14 -12.17 -4.09 2.56
CA LEU A 14 -11.57 -3.13 1.66
C LEU A 14 -12.55 -2.82 0.54
N MET A 15 -12.97 -1.57 0.47
CA MET A 15 -13.88 -1.06 -0.56
C MET A 15 -13.52 0.38 -0.90
N ALA A 16 -14.08 0.87 -2.01
CA ALA A 16 -13.96 2.28 -2.36
C ALA A 16 -14.44 3.17 -1.20
N ARG A 17 -13.83 4.35 -1.09
CA ARG A 17 -14.06 5.37 -0.05
C ARG A 17 -13.49 5.06 1.34
N ARG A 18 -12.90 3.88 1.55
CA ARG A 18 -12.19 3.59 2.80
C ARG A 18 -10.81 4.23 2.80
N PHE A 19 -10.31 4.49 4.00
CA PHE A 19 -8.96 4.97 4.23
C PHE A 19 -8.08 3.85 4.76
N GLY A 20 -6.79 3.90 4.44
CA GLY A 20 -5.80 2.97 4.96
C GLY A 20 -4.41 3.58 5.03
N ILE A 21 -3.54 2.95 5.80
CA ILE A 21 -2.13 3.33 5.90
C ILE A 21 -1.37 2.60 4.82
N ILE A 22 -0.58 3.35 4.06
CA ILE A 22 0.17 2.85 2.92
C ILE A 22 1.65 3.21 3.03
N LEU A 23 2.48 2.41 2.36
CA LEU A 23 3.86 2.76 2.07
C LEU A 23 3.97 3.37 0.68
N HIS A 24 4.16 4.68 0.58
CA HIS A 24 4.32 5.42 -0.67
C HIS A 24 5.71 6.05 -0.73
N GLU A 25 6.49 5.76 -1.78
CA GLU A 25 7.85 6.31 -1.97
C GLU A 25 8.78 6.14 -0.75
N GLY A 26 8.65 5.01 -0.03
CA GLY A 26 9.44 4.72 1.16
C GLY A 26 9.00 5.46 2.44
N ARG A 27 7.89 6.18 2.40
CA ARG A 27 7.29 6.90 3.51
C ARG A 27 5.89 6.38 3.82
N LEU A 28 5.47 6.49 5.07
CA LEU A 28 4.09 6.20 5.44
C LEU A 28 3.17 7.37 5.06
N ALA A 29 2.06 7.05 4.43
CA ALA A 29 1.02 7.99 4.05
C ALA A 29 -0.37 7.38 4.32
N VAL A 30 -1.40 8.20 4.18
CA VAL A 30 -2.79 7.74 4.24
C VAL A 30 -3.35 7.70 2.83
N GLY A 31 -3.90 6.57 2.41
CA GLY A 31 -4.54 6.38 1.11
C GLY A 31 -6.06 6.35 1.24
N HIS A 32 -6.74 7.15 0.43
CA HIS A 32 -8.19 7.09 0.24
C HIS A 32 -8.52 6.27 -1.02
N VAL A 33 -9.13 5.10 -0.82
CA VAL A 33 -9.33 4.09 -1.87
C VAL A 33 -10.36 4.58 -2.89
N ILE A 34 -9.98 4.60 -4.17
CA ILE A 34 -10.85 4.97 -5.29
C ILE A 34 -11.34 3.71 -6.01
N ALA A 35 -10.40 2.81 -6.32
CA ALA A 35 -10.68 1.57 -7.04
C ALA A 35 -9.69 0.48 -6.63
N GLN A 36 -10.12 -0.77 -6.74
CA GLN A 36 -9.31 -1.94 -6.45
C GLN A 36 -9.49 -2.97 -7.56
N TYR A 37 -8.41 -3.71 -7.84
CA TYR A 37 -8.32 -4.63 -8.95
C TYR A 37 -7.77 -5.96 -8.46
N SER A 38 -8.50 -7.04 -8.72
CA SER A 38 -8.03 -8.40 -8.48
C SER A 38 -7.86 -9.13 -9.80
N GLN A 39 -7.17 -10.27 -9.75
CA GLN A 39 -7.19 -11.24 -10.83
C GLN A 39 -8.29 -12.26 -10.53
N SER A 40 -9.15 -12.56 -11.50
CA SER A 40 -10.06 -13.69 -11.38
C SER A 40 -9.28 -15.02 -11.30
N GLY A 41 -9.91 -16.10 -10.87
CA GLY A 41 -9.22 -17.35 -10.57
C GLY A 41 -8.30 -17.87 -11.68
N GLY A 42 -7.10 -18.29 -11.29
CA GLY A 42 -6.09 -18.90 -12.18
C GLY A 42 -5.03 -17.93 -12.71
N LYS A 43 -3.90 -18.47 -13.18
CA LYS A 43 -2.74 -17.69 -13.68
C LYS A 43 -3.07 -16.80 -14.89
N ALA A 44 -4.10 -17.17 -15.65
CA ALA A 44 -4.59 -16.44 -16.83
C ALA A 44 -5.94 -15.75 -16.59
N GLY A 45 -6.36 -15.63 -15.32
CA GLY A 45 -7.59 -14.91 -14.99
C GLY A 45 -7.51 -13.45 -15.43
N ALA A 46 -8.64 -12.91 -15.90
CA ALA A 46 -8.74 -11.52 -16.26
C ALA A 46 -8.56 -10.63 -15.02
N HIS A 47 -7.83 -9.53 -15.17
CA HIS A 47 -7.81 -8.48 -14.17
C HIS A 47 -9.11 -7.69 -14.28
N SER A 48 -9.87 -7.62 -13.19
CA SER A 48 -11.12 -6.88 -13.17
C SER A 48 -11.19 -5.98 -11.95
N TRP A 49 -11.91 -4.87 -12.13
CA TRP A 49 -12.31 -4.02 -11.02
C TRP A 49 -13.18 -4.83 -10.04
N GLN A 50 -12.92 -4.64 -8.75
CA GLN A 50 -13.68 -5.26 -7.67
C GLN A 50 -14.36 -4.18 -6.83
N GLN A 51 -15.64 -4.38 -6.50
CA GLN A 51 -16.37 -3.45 -5.66
C GLN A 51 -15.95 -3.56 -4.20
N THR A 52 -15.78 -4.79 -3.71
CA THR A 52 -15.41 -5.10 -2.32
C THR A 52 -14.38 -6.23 -2.29
N SER A 53 -13.59 -6.29 -1.22
CA SER A 53 -12.73 -7.43 -0.91
C SER A 53 -12.65 -7.63 0.60
N ILE A 54 -12.79 -8.88 1.03
CA ILE A 54 -12.64 -9.29 2.43
C ILE A 54 -11.17 -9.38 2.87
N SER A 55 -10.23 -9.32 1.93
CA SER A 55 -8.79 -9.46 2.20
C SER A 55 -7.96 -8.53 1.30
N ILE A 56 -7.02 -7.80 1.91
CA ILE A 56 -6.03 -6.98 1.19
C ILE A 56 -5.20 -7.87 0.24
N GLY A 57 -4.85 -9.09 0.66
CA GLY A 57 -4.06 -10.02 -0.14
C GLY A 57 -4.80 -10.60 -1.35
N GLY A 58 -6.14 -10.51 -1.38
CA GLY A 58 -6.96 -10.90 -2.53
C GLY A 58 -6.97 -9.86 -3.67
N ILE A 59 -6.41 -8.67 -3.42
CA ILE A 59 -6.31 -7.59 -4.39
C ILE A 59 -4.87 -7.57 -4.92
N LEU A 60 -4.72 -7.23 -6.20
CA LEU A 60 -3.40 -7.00 -6.77
C LEU A 60 -3.04 -5.52 -6.71
N TYR A 61 -3.92 -4.65 -7.19
CA TYR A 61 -3.64 -3.22 -7.28
C TYR A 61 -4.78 -2.39 -6.71
N ILE A 62 -4.41 -1.25 -6.12
CA ILE A 62 -5.33 -0.30 -5.53
C ILE A 62 -4.97 1.09 -6.06
N SER A 63 -5.96 1.77 -6.64
CA SER A 63 -5.88 3.19 -6.99
C SER A 63 -6.42 4.02 -5.84
N MET A 64 -5.68 5.05 -5.44
CA MET A 64 -6.04 5.88 -4.30
C MET A 64 -5.54 7.32 -4.45
N GLN A 65 -6.21 8.23 -3.75
CA GLN A 65 -5.67 9.55 -3.45
C GLN A 65 -4.78 9.44 -2.21
N VAL A 66 -3.61 10.07 -2.24
CA VAL A 66 -2.58 9.95 -1.19
C VAL A 66 -2.50 11.23 -0.38
N TYR A 67 -2.56 11.09 0.94
CA TYR A 67 -2.40 12.16 1.91
C TYR A 67 -1.08 11.99 2.66
N GLU A 68 -0.18 12.97 2.53
CA GLU A 68 1.09 12.98 3.26
C GLU A 68 0.93 13.63 4.63
N ALA A 69 1.68 13.14 5.63
CA ALA A 69 1.67 13.71 6.97
C ALA A 69 2.26 15.13 6.94
N LEU A 70 1.54 16.08 7.56
CA LEU A 70 2.00 17.46 7.72
C LEU A 70 2.52 17.68 9.16
N TYR A 71 1.65 17.50 10.15
CA TYR A 71 1.99 17.49 11.58
C TYR A 71 0.89 16.81 12.40
N THR A 72 1.27 16.14 13.49
CA THR A 72 0.36 15.46 14.43
C THR A 72 -0.62 14.52 13.69
N ALA A 73 -1.91 14.87 13.63
CA ALA A 73 -2.98 14.11 13.01
C ALA A 73 -3.43 14.68 11.66
N LEU A 74 -2.80 15.76 11.19
CA LEU A 74 -3.17 16.46 9.97
C LEU A 74 -2.35 15.95 8.78
N PHE A 75 -3.07 15.56 7.72
CA PHE A 75 -2.48 15.08 6.47
C PHE A 75 -3.03 15.88 5.30
N ARG A 76 -2.24 16.06 4.24
CA ARG A 76 -2.59 16.85 3.06
C ARG A 76 -2.53 16.05 1.75
N ALA A 77 -3.50 16.28 0.87
CA ALA A 77 -3.60 15.64 -0.45
C ALA A 77 -2.62 16.22 -1.49
N ILE A 78 -2.25 17.50 -1.32
CA ILE A 78 -1.29 18.20 -2.19
C ILE A 78 0.08 18.04 -1.54
N HIS A 79 0.93 17.22 -2.14
CA HIS A 79 2.24 16.95 -1.56
C HIS A 79 3.19 18.13 -1.78
N GLY A 80 4.18 18.28 -0.90
CA GLY A 80 5.13 19.40 -0.94
C GLY A 80 5.85 19.51 -2.29
N CYS A 81 6.14 18.37 -2.94
CA CYS A 81 6.77 18.32 -4.27
C CYS A 81 5.90 18.87 -5.41
N VAL A 82 4.57 18.85 -5.25
CA VAL A 82 3.59 19.32 -6.26
C VAL A 82 2.79 20.53 -5.79
N ALA A 83 3.17 21.13 -4.66
CA ALA A 83 2.46 22.26 -4.07
C ALA A 83 2.41 23.49 -5.00
N VAL A 84 3.42 23.69 -5.84
CA VAL A 84 3.47 24.82 -6.79
C VAL A 84 2.34 24.78 -7.83
N VAL A 85 1.89 23.59 -8.23
CA VAL A 85 0.80 23.40 -9.19
C VAL A 85 -0.54 23.08 -8.51
N GLN A 86 -0.60 23.06 -7.18
CA GLN A 86 -1.81 22.79 -6.39
C GLN A 86 -2.54 21.50 -6.82
N SER A 87 -1.78 20.45 -7.15
CA SER A 87 -2.34 19.19 -7.68
C SER A 87 -2.44 18.12 -6.61
N TYR A 88 -3.55 17.36 -6.63
CA TYR A 88 -3.74 16.20 -5.77
C TYR A 88 -2.85 15.05 -6.18
N THR A 89 -2.34 14.34 -5.19
CA THR A 89 -1.48 13.17 -5.42
C THR A 89 -2.32 11.91 -5.47
N PHE A 90 -2.16 11.13 -6.53
CA PHE A 90 -2.78 9.83 -6.71
C PHE A 90 -1.71 8.77 -6.91
N ALA A 91 -1.97 7.57 -6.40
CA ALA A 91 -1.09 6.43 -6.57
C ALA A 91 -1.87 5.19 -6.97
N HIS A 92 -1.27 4.40 -7.85
CA HIS A 92 -1.70 3.05 -8.17
C HIS A 92 -0.67 2.09 -7.61
N ILE A 93 -0.96 1.49 -6.46
CA ILE A 93 -0.01 0.69 -5.69
C ILE A 93 -0.40 -0.77 -5.71
N HIS A 94 0.60 -1.64 -5.55
CA HIS A 94 0.38 -3.04 -5.29
C HIS A 94 -0.12 -3.26 -3.84
N CYS A 95 -0.96 -4.27 -3.58
CA CYS A 95 -1.50 -4.54 -2.24
C CYS A 95 -0.42 -4.73 -1.14
N ASP A 96 0.76 -5.26 -1.48
CA ASP A 96 1.95 -5.31 -0.59
C ASP A 96 2.33 -3.96 0.04
N HIS A 97 1.92 -2.84 -0.55
CA HIS A 97 2.14 -1.49 -0.01
C HIS A 97 1.01 -0.98 0.88
N PHE A 98 -0.11 -1.68 0.93
CA PHE A 98 -1.27 -1.33 1.74
C PHE A 98 -1.20 -2.08 3.07
N LEU A 99 -0.87 -1.38 4.14
CA LEU A 99 -0.48 -2.02 5.41
C LEU A 99 -1.70 -2.40 6.24
N CYS A 100 -2.66 -1.49 6.37
CA CYS A 100 -3.90 -1.72 7.10
C CYS A 100 -4.98 -0.71 6.72
N ILE A 101 -6.24 -1.09 6.96
CA ILE A 101 -7.40 -0.20 6.87
C ILE A 101 -7.45 0.62 8.17
N LEU A 102 -7.84 1.89 8.09
CA LEU A 102 -8.06 2.70 9.29
C LEU A 102 -9.31 2.21 10.05
N PRO A 103 -9.26 2.19 11.40
CA PRO A 103 -10.40 1.78 12.21
C PRO A 103 -11.58 2.75 12.04
N GLY A 104 -11.30 4.06 12.03
CA GLY A 104 -12.26 5.13 11.81
C GLY A 104 -12.16 5.76 10.42
N ASP A 105 -13.17 6.57 10.10
CA ASP A 105 -13.12 7.46 8.94
C ASP A 105 -12.54 8.83 9.37
N PRO A 106 -11.45 9.29 8.75
CA PRO A 106 -10.87 10.60 9.05
C PRO A 106 -11.86 11.75 8.82
N THR A 107 -11.71 12.83 9.59
CA THR A 107 -12.45 14.07 9.32
C THR A 107 -11.84 14.76 8.11
N ILE A 108 -12.63 14.97 7.05
CA ILE A 108 -12.19 15.66 5.84
C ILE A 108 -12.51 17.15 5.97
N SER A 109 -11.54 18.01 5.68
CA SER A 109 -11.74 19.46 5.64
C SER A 109 -12.70 19.88 4.52
N GLN A 110 -13.27 21.09 4.63
CA GLN A 110 -14.20 21.62 3.62
C GLN A 110 -13.57 21.76 2.23
N ASP A 111 -12.28 22.10 2.17
CA ASP A 111 -11.50 22.20 0.93
C ASP A 111 -11.16 20.82 0.32
N ARG A 112 -11.40 19.73 1.05
CA ARG A 112 -11.03 18.35 0.71
C ARG A 112 -9.54 18.14 0.42
N GLN A 113 -8.70 19.08 0.87
CA GLN A 113 -7.25 19.01 0.73
C GLN A 113 -6.61 18.40 1.96
N HIS A 114 -7.31 18.41 3.10
CA HIS A 114 -6.78 17.95 4.37
C HIS A 114 -7.67 16.87 4.97
N ILE A 115 -7.04 15.96 5.71
CA ILE A 115 -7.74 15.02 6.58
C ILE A 115 -7.14 15.08 7.97
N HIS A 116 -8.00 14.86 8.96
CA HIS A 116 -7.62 14.75 10.35
C HIS A 116 -7.91 13.33 10.83
N LEU A 117 -6.88 12.61 11.26
CA LEU A 117 -7.04 11.29 11.84
C LEU A 117 -7.68 11.40 13.24
N ASP A 118 -8.48 10.41 13.59
CA ASP A 118 -8.87 10.15 14.97
C ASP A 118 -7.68 9.60 15.79
N GLU A 119 -7.84 9.53 17.11
CA GLU A 119 -6.79 9.10 18.03
C GLU A 119 -6.33 7.65 17.77
N ASP A 120 -7.27 6.73 17.54
CA ASP A 120 -6.96 5.31 17.32
C ASP A 120 -6.15 5.14 16.02
N SER A 121 -6.58 5.81 14.95
CA SER A 121 -5.89 5.86 13.67
C SER A 121 -4.49 6.48 13.79
N LEU A 122 -4.35 7.56 14.56
CA LEU A 122 -3.06 8.21 14.80
C LEU A 122 -2.11 7.32 15.60
N GLN A 123 -2.62 6.59 16.59
CA GLN A 123 -1.83 5.67 17.40
C GLN A 123 -1.27 4.53 16.52
N ILE A 124 -2.08 3.97 15.63
CA ILE A 124 -1.64 2.95 14.67
C ILE A 124 -0.58 3.54 13.73
N TYR A 125 -0.82 4.73 13.16
CA TYR A 125 0.15 5.40 12.29
C TYR A 125 1.49 5.63 12.99
N SER A 126 1.46 6.16 14.22
CA SER A 126 2.64 6.43 15.03
C SER A 126 3.39 5.15 15.39
N CYS A 127 2.68 4.05 15.64
CA CYS A 127 3.28 2.74 15.88
C CYS A 127 4.03 2.24 14.63
N LEU A 128 3.38 2.27 13.46
CA LEU A 128 4.00 1.86 12.20
C LEU A 128 5.19 2.75 11.84
N MET A 129 5.11 4.05 12.14
CA MET A 129 6.15 5.02 11.83
C MET A 129 7.49 4.66 12.50
N LYS A 130 7.45 4.16 13.74
CA LYS A 130 8.62 3.64 14.48
C LYS A 130 9.30 2.47 13.78
N HIS A 131 8.56 1.73 12.95
CA HIS A 131 9.04 0.54 12.24
C HIS A 131 9.17 0.75 10.73
N THR A 132 9.12 1.99 10.24
CA THR A 132 9.09 2.31 8.79
C THR A 132 10.22 1.64 8.01
N MET A 133 11.45 1.65 8.53
CA MET A 133 12.60 1.04 7.84
C MET A 133 12.46 -0.49 7.69
N ALA A 134 11.97 -1.16 8.74
CA ALA A 134 11.71 -2.60 8.69
C ALA A 134 10.58 -2.93 7.71
N ILE A 135 9.52 -2.10 7.68
CA ILE A 135 8.41 -2.24 6.74
C ILE A 135 8.91 -2.06 5.30
N VAL A 136 9.71 -1.04 5.02
CA VAL A 136 10.31 -0.81 3.70
C VAL A 136 11.14 -2.02 3.25
N ALA A 137 11.96 -2.59 4.14
CA ALA A 137 12.74 -3.78 3.85
C ALA A 137 11.85 -4.99 3.55
N ALA A 138 10.82 -5.23 4.36
CA ALA A 138 9.87 -6.33 4.16
C ALA A 138 9.12 -6.21 2.81
N VAL A 139 8.63 -5.03 2.46
CA VAL A 139 7.94 -4.79 1.17
C VAL A 139 8.89 -5.02 -0.02
N LYS A 140 10.17 -4.62 0.10
CA LYS A 140 11.19 -4.93 -0.92
C LYS A 140 11.41 -6.43 -1.07
N GLN A 141 11.46 -7.18 0.03
CA GLN A 141 11.60 -8.64 0.00
C GLN A 141 10.40 -9.32 -0.65
N LEU A 142 9.16 -8.91 -0.31
CA LEU A 142 7.93 -9.43 -0.92
C LEU A 142 7.92 -9.26 -2.45
N LYS A 143 8.32 -8.08 -2.94
CA LYS A 143 8.48 -7.84 -4.38
C LYS A 143 9.51 -8.77 -5.03
N GLY A 144 10.63 -9.00 -4.34
CA GLY A 144 11.68 -9.91 -4.80
C GLY A 144 11.20 -11.35 -4.95
N LEU A 145 10.48 -11.86 -3.95
CA LEU A 145 9.93 -13.22 -3.96
C LEU A 145 8.94 -13.43 -5.12
N ARG A 146 8.10 -12.44 -5.41
CA ARG A 146 7.11 -12.54 -6.50
C ARG A 146 7.73 -12.58 -7.89
N ARG A 147 8.82 -11.83 -8.11
CA ARG A 147 9.58 -11.90 -9.37
C ARG A 147 10.20 -13.30 -9.57
N ARG A 148 10.67 -13.93 -8.49
CA ARG A 148 11.21 -15.31 -8.55
C ARG A 148 10.14 -16.35 -8.85
N GLY A 149 8.94 -16.21 -8.27
CA GLY A 149 7.81 -17.10 -8.55
C GLY A 149 7.23 -16.97 -9.98
N ALA A 150 7.31 -15.78 -10.58
CA ALA A 150 6.84 -15.54 -11.96
C ALA A 150 7.80 -16.10 -13.03
N GLY A 151 9.09 -16.24 -12.70
CA GLY A 151 10.13 -16.77 -13.57
C GLY A 151 10.60 -18.14 -13.10
N GLY A 152 9.76 -19.17 -13.17
CA GLY A 152 10.20 -20.55 -13.00
C GLY A 152 11.23 -20.95 -14.06
N LYS A 153 12.51 -20.74 -13.78
CA LYS A 153 13.63 -21.26 -14.58
C LYS A 153 14.60 -22.02 -13.67
N LYS A 154 14.59 -23.34 -13.87
CA LYS A 154 15.50 -24.40 -13.42
C LYS A 154 16.70 -23.95 -12.58
N SER A 155 16.72 -24.34 -11.31
CA SER A 155 17.97 -24.60 -10.60
C SER A 155 18.60 -25.88 -11.16
N SER A 156 19.49 -25.75 -12.14
CA SER A 156 20.57 -26.74 -12.33
C SER A 156 21.68 -26.37 -11.35
N GLY A 157 22.01 -27.29 -10.44
CA GLY A 157 23.14 -27.16 -9.52
C GLY A 157 24.49 -27.43 -10.18
N GLY A 158 25.55 -27.06 -9.44
CA GLY A 158 26.98 -27.30 -9.72
C GLY A 158 27.73 -25.98 -9.96
N ALA A 159 28.32 -25.30 -8.98
CA ALA A 159 29.49 -25.61 -8.14
C ALA A 159 30.85 -25.31 -8.81
N GLY A 160 31.66 -24.49 -8.12
CA GLY A 160 33.07 -24.15 -8.40
C GLY A 160 33.25 -22.83 -9.15
N GLU A 161 34.17 -21.92 -8.85
CA GLU A 161 35.30 -21.87 -7.91
C GLU A 161 35.78 -20.41 -7.84
N ASP A 162 36.65 -20.13 -6.88
CA ASP A 162 37.15 -18.83 -6.42
C ASP A 162 37.81 -17.94 -7.49
N GLY A 163 37.71 -16.63 -7.28
CA GLY A 163 38.36 -15.61 -8.12
C GLY A 163 38.49 -14.27 -7.39
N ASP A 164 39.51 -14.20 -6.55
CA ASP A 164 40.13 -13.01 -6.00
C ASP A 164 40.34 -11.91 -7.06
N GLY A 165 40.11 -10.65 -6.70
CA GLY A 165 40.08 -9.54 -7.65
C GLY A 165 39.87 -8.19 -7.00
N CYS A 166 40.76 -7.82 -6.10
CA CYS A 166 40.94 -6.46 -5.60
C CYS A 166 41.27 -5.50 -6.75
N VAL A 167 40.55 -4.39 -6.89
CA VAL A 167 41.11 -3.13 -7.42
C VAL A 167 40.33 -1.92 -6.90
N HIS A 168 41.05 -1.11 -6.12
CA HIS A 168 40.79 0.29 -5.83
C HIS A 168 41.19 1.12 -7.07
N GLU A 169 40.34 2.04 -7.54
CA GLU A 169 40.75 3.29 -8.19
C GLU A 169 39.67 4.35 -7.89
N LEU A 170 39.97 5.27 -6.96
CA LEU A 170 40.31 6.69 -7.14
C LEU A 170 39.09 7.60 -7.37
#